data_AF-A0A7L0LPL6-F1
#
_entry.id   AF-A0A7L0LPL6-F1
#
_cell.length_a   1.000
_cell.length_b   1.000
_cell.length_c   1.000
_cell.angle_alpha   90.00
_cell.angle_beta   90.00
_cell.angle_gamma   90.00
#
_symmetry.space_group_name_H-M   'P 1'
#
loop_
_entity.id
_entity.type
_entity.pdbx_description
1 polymer ?
#
loop_
_entity_poly.entity_id
_entity_poly.type
_entity_poly.pdbx_seq_one_letter_code
_entity_poly.pdbx_strand_id
1 'polypeptide(L)'
;GERPYKCSQCGKGFVTSTQLLEHQQTHIEERPFRCPDCGKEFKQNSTLITHRHIHTRERPHKCEECGMSFRQRATLIQHQRIHTGQPPYECEECGKSFRDRATLTCHQRIHSGERPFKCGQCGKGYSQKSNLTIHQMLH
;
A
#
# COMPACT_ATOMS: atom_id res chain seq x y z
N GLY A 1 -17.02 8.73 -18.14
CA GLY A 1 -15.96 9.20 -19.06
C GLY A 1 -15.62 8.08 -20.00
N GLU A 2 -15.63 8.35 -21.30
CA GLU A 2 -15.30 7.35 -22.33
C GLU A 2 -13.88 6.81 -22.14
N ARG A 3 -13.70 5.51 -22.40
CA ARG A 3 -12.40 4.80 -22.29
C ARG A 3 -11.99 4.26 -23.66
N PRO A 4 -11.58 5.14 -24.59
CA PRO A 4 -11.31 4.75 -25.97
C PRO A 4 -10.07 3.86 -26.12
N TYR A 5 -9.12 3.93 -25.19
CA TYR A 5 -7.87 3.16 -25.24
C TYR A 5 -8.03 1.82 -24.53
N LYS A 6 -7.94 0.69 -25.24
CA LYS A 6 -8.12 -0.64 -24.66
C LYS A 6 -6.83 -1.45 -24.70
N CYS A 7 -6.54 -2.15 -23.62
CA CYS A 7 -5.45 -3.11 -23.56
C CYS A 7 -5.82 -4.37 -24.36
N SER A 8 -5.01 -4.72 -25.35
CA SER A 8 -5.19 -5.93 -26.14
C SER A 8 -5.00 -7.23 -25.34
N GLN A 9 -4.20 -7.21 -24.27
CA GLN A 9 -3.92 -8.41 -23.48
C GLN A 9 -5.00 -8.74 -22.44
N CYS A 10 -5.64 -7.73 -21.83
CA CYS A 10 -6.60 -7.96 -20.74
C CYS A 10 -7.94 -7.22 -20.91
N GLY A 11 -8.13 -6.51 -22.02
CA GLY A 11 -9.37 -5.78 -22.33
C GLY A 11 -9.63 -4.52 -21.51
N LYS A 12 -8.79 -4.18 -20.52
CA LYS A 12 -8.98 -2.98 -19.68
C LYS A 12 -8.96 -1.71 -20.52
N GLY A 13 -9.96 -0.84 -20.30
CA GLY A 13 -10.08 0.46 -20.95
C GLY A 13 -9.49 1.61 -20.12
N PHE A 14 -8.88 2.58 -20.80
CA PHE A 14 -8.22 3.76 -20.25
C PHE A 14 -8.71 5.01 -20.96
N VAL A 15 -8.66 6.15 -20.25
CA VAL A 15 -9.14 7.44 -20.76
C VAL A 15 -8.07 8.10 -21.65
N THR A 16 -6.79 7.84 -21.38
CA THR A 16 -5.66 8.38 -22.16
C THR A 16 -4.74 7.27 -22.67
N SER A 17 -4.02 7.55 -23.76
CA SER A 17 -3.01 6.65 -24.32
C SER A 17 -1.85 6.41 -23.35
N THR A 18 -1.41 7.45 -22.62
CA THR A 18 -0.35 7.34 -21.60
C THR A 18 -0.70 6.34 -20.51
N GLN A 19 -1.94 6.36 -20.02
CA GLN A 19 -2.41 5.38 -19.02
C GLN A 19 -2.42 3.96 -19.57
N LEU A 20 -2.77 3.77 -20.84
CA LEU A 20 -2.69 2.46 -21.50
C LEU A 20 -1.24 1.98 -21.62
N LEU A 21 -0.30 2.85 -22.01
CA LEU A 21 1.12 2.53 -22.11
C LEU A 21 1.72 2.13 -20.75
N GLU A 22 1.43 2.91 -19.70
CA GLU A 22 1.83 2.58 -18.32
C GLU A 22 1.22 1.26 -17.85
N HIS A 23 -0.04 1.00 -18.21
CA HIS A 23 -0.70 -0.26 -17.89
C HIS A 23 -0.05 -1.45 -18.63
N GLN A 24 0.35 -1.29 -19.89
CA GLN A 24 0.99 -2.37 -20.64
C GLN A 24 2.30 -2.82 -19.98
N GLN A 25 3.01 -1.93 -19.29
CA GLN A 25 4.19 -2.30 -18.47
C GLN A 25 3.84 -3.23 -17.31
N THR A 26 2.57 -3.32 -16.89
CA THR A 26 2.17 -4.25 -15.83
C THR A 26 2.15 -5.71 -16.29
N HIS A 27 1.95 -5.95 -17.60
CA HIS A 27 2.00 -7.28 -18.22
C HIS A 27 3.43 -7.75 -18.48
N ILE A 28 4.38 -6.83 -18.53
CA ILE A 28 5.79 -7.15 -18.63
C ILE A 28 6.28 -7.54 -17.22
N GLU A 29 6.86 -8.73 -17.10
CA GLU A 29 7.45 -9.19 -15.83
C GLU A 29 8.78 -8.50 -15.53
N GLU A 30 9.45 -7.99 -16.56
CA GLU A 30 10.69 -7.23 -16.44
C GLU A 30 10.49 -5.97 -15.58
N ARG A 31 11.53 -5.67 -14.78
CA ARG A 31 11.58 -4.51 -13.90
C ARG A 31 12.76 -3.63 -14.33
N PRO A 32 12.61 -2.89 -15.44
CA PRO A 32 13.74 -2.24 -16.11
C PRO A 32 14.40 -1.14 -15.27
N PHE A 33 13.72 -0.64 -14.22
CA PHE A 33 14.23 0.45 -13.39
C PHE A 33 14.92 -0.09 -12.15
N ARG A 34 16.26 -0.13 -12.18
CA ARG A 34 17.09 -0.59 -11.07
C ARG A 34 17.58 0.57 -10.19
N CYS A 35 17.48 0.41 -8.88
CA CYS A 35 18.04 1.35 -7.92
C CYS A 35 19.56 1.17 -7.84
N PRO A 36 20.35 2.24 -8.03
CA PRO A 36 21.81 2.15 -7.96
C PRO A 36 22.32 1.91 -6.53
N ASP A 37 21.57 2.37 -5.52
CA ASP A 37 22.01 2.32 -4.11
C ASP A 37 21.80 0.94 -3.46
N CYS A 38 20.80 0.17 -3.90
CA CYS A 38 20.49 -1.14 -3.30
C CYS A 38 20.15 -2.25 -4.30
N GLY A 39 20.22 -1.98 -5.60
CA GLY A 39 19.96 -2.96 -6.66
C GLY A 39 18.49 -3.36 -6.81
N LYS A 40 17.55 -2.82 -6.02
CA LYS A 40 16.11 -3.13 -6.14
C LYS A 40 15.54 -2.66 -7.46
N GLU A 41 14.68 -3.50 -8.04
CA GLU A 41 14.11 -3.27 -9.37
C GLU A 41 12.62 -2.93 -9.31
N PHE A 42 12.19 -2.03 -10.19
CA PHE A 42 10.84 -1.48 -10.26
C PHE A 42 10.30 -1.54 -11.69
N LYS A 43 8.97 -1.69 -11.82
CA LYS A 43 8.27 -1.67 -13.11
C LYS A 43 8.10 -0.27 -13.70
N GLN A 44 8.18 0.77 -12.87
CA GLN A 44 7.96 2.16 -13.27
C GLN A 44 9.05 3.08 -12.70
N ASN A 45 9.52 4.02 -13.51
CA ASN A 45 10.54 4.99 -13.09
C ASN A 45 10.08 5.87 -11.93
N SER A 46 8.81 6.30 -11.95
CA SER A 46 8.20 7.09 -10.87
C SER A 46 8.30 6.39 -9.51
N THR A 47 8.16 5.06 -9.49
CA THR A 47 8.30 4.25 -8.28
C THR A 47 9.75 4.17 -7.82
N LEU A 48 10.71 4.04 -8.76
CA LEU A 48 12.14 4.11 -8.45
C LEU A 48 12.53 5.46 -7.85
N ILE A 49 12.09 6.58 -8.45
CA ILE A 49 12.38 7.93 -7.94
C ILE A 49 11.85 8.08 -6.50
N THR A 50 10.59 7.70 -6.27
CA THR A 50 10.00 7.74 -4.94
C THR A 50 10.74 6.83 -3.95
N HIS A 51 11.21 5.67 -4.40
CA HIS A 51 12.00 4.75 -3.60
C HIS A 51 13.35 5.35 -3.17
N ARG A 52 14.01 6.13 -4.04
CA ARG A 52 15.31 6.74 -3.73
C ARG A 52 15.28 7.69 -2.52
N HIS A 53 14.13 8.27 -2.20
CA HIS A 53 13.95 9.03 -0.95
C HIS A 53 14.19 8.20 0.33
N ILE A 54 14.23 6.86 0.22
CA ILE A 54 14.66 5.98 1.32
C ILE A 54 16.16 6.14 1.59
N HIS A 55 16.97 6.22 0.54
CA HIS A 55 18.42 6.34 0.63
C HIS A 55 18.86 7.75 0.98
N THR A 56 18.28 8.76 0.33
CA THR A 56 18.60 10.18 0.60
C THR A 56 18.01 10.69 1.91
N ARG A 57 17.08 9.94 2.51
CA ARG A 57 16.25 10.36 3.65
C ARG A 57 15.42 11.63 3.40
N GLU A 58 15.33 12.07 2.16
CA GLU A 58 14.47 13.19 1.77
C GLU A 58 13.02 12.89 2.10
N ARG A 59 12.31 13.92 2.56
CA ARG A 59 10.89 13.86 2.88
C ARG A 59 10.23 15.12 2.32
N PRO A 60 9.97 15.17 1.00
CA PRO A 60 9.60 16.42 0.32
C PRO A 60 8.24 16.99 0.76
N HIS A 61 7.40 16.18 1.42
CA HIS A 61 6.03 16.55 1.74
C HIS A 61 5.89 16.87 3.22
N LYS A 62 5.91 18.16 3.57
CA LYS A 62 5.78 18.64 4.94
C LYS A 62 4.31 18.87 5.32
N CYS A 63 3.97 18.51 6.55
CA CYS A 63 2.72 18.91 7.19
C CYS A 63 2.91 20.29 7.81
N GLU A 64 2.14 21.28 7.35
CA GLU A 64 2.23 22.65 7.87
C GLU A 64 1.71 22.78 9.31
N GLU A 65 0.85 21.86 9.75
CA GLU A 65 0.25 21.92 11.09
C GLU A 65 1.20 21.44 12.20
N CYS A 66 2.00 20.40 11.94
CA CYS A 66 2.90 19.82 12.97
C CYS A 66 4.38 19.75 12.54
N GLY A 67 4.71 20.23 11.35
CA GLY A 67 6.08 20.23 10.80
C GLY A 67 6.59 18.85 10.34
N MET A 68 5.86 17.77 10.58
CA MET A 68 6.28 16.42 10.18
C MET A 68 6.38 16.29 8.66
N SER A 69 7.47 15.68 8.19
CA SER A 69 7.72 15.50 6.75
C SER A 69 7.62 14.03 6.33
N PHE A 70 7.13 13.80 5.10
CA PHE A 70 6.83 12.50 4.52
C PHE A 70 7.49 12.33 3.14
N ARG A 71 7.83 11.07 2.79
CA ARG A 71 8.41 10.71 1.49
C ARG A 71 7.40 10.74 0.35
N GLN A 72 6.11 10.54 0.65
CA GLN A 72 5.05 10.46 -0.34
C GLN A 72 3.89 11.39 0.03
N ARG A 73 3.33 12.07 -0.98
CA ARG A 73 2.16 12.95 -0.82
C ARG A 73 0.96 12.21 -0.24
N ALA A 74 0.71 10.98 -0.67
CA ALA A 74 -0.40 10.17 -0.17
C ALA A 74 -0.29 9.93 1.35
N THR A 75 0.93 9.71 1.87
CA THR A 75 1.17 9.54 3.30
C THR A 75 0.96 10.84 4.07
N LEU A 76 1.35 12.00 3.51
CA LEU A 76 1.04 13.30 4.10
C LEU A 76 -0.47 13.54 4.19
N ILE A 77 -1.21 13.30 3.11
CA ILE A 77 -2.68 13.45 3.08
C ILE A 77 -3.33 12.54 4.12
N GLN A 78 -2.85 11.28 4.23
CA GLN A 78 -3.33 10.36 5.25
C GLN A 78 -3.00 10.86 6.66
N HIS A 79 -1.80 11.40 6.87
CA HIS A 79 -1.38 11.96 8.14
C HIS A 79 -2.24 13.16 8.55
N GLN A 80 -2.54 14.09 7.64
CA GLN A 80 -3.36 15.27 7.95
C GLN A 80 -4.75 14.92 8.52
N ARG A 81 -5.26 13.72 8.27
CA ARG A 81 -6.52 13.24 8.85
C ARG A 81 -6.48 13.06 10.37
N ILE A 82 -5.30 12.91 10.96
CA ILE A 82 -5.19 12.83 12.43
C ILE A 82 -5.54 14.17 13.07
N HIS A 83 -5.26 15.27 12.38
CA HIS A 83 -5.52 16.62 12.86
C HIS A 83 -6.98 16.99 12.73
N THR A 84 -7.65 16.50 11.68
CA THR A 84 -9.09 16.69 11.49
C THR A 84 -9.95 15.77 12.35
N GLY A 85 -9.36 14.82 13.08
CA GLY A 85 -10.08 13.92 13.99
C GLY A 85 -11.06 12.95 13.32
N GLN A 86 -11.05 12.82 11.99
CA GLN A 86 -12.01 12.00 11.25
C GLN A 86 -11.29 10.93 10.42
N PRO A 87 -11.13 9.71 10.97
CA PRO A 87 -10.70 8.58 10.17
C PRO A 87 -11.87 8.18 9.26
N PRO A 88 -11.67 8.10 7.93
CA PRO A 88 -12.78 7.94 6.98
C PRO A 88 -13.34 6.52 6.90
N TYR A 89 -12.82 5.59 7.72
CA TYR A 89 -13.19 4.18 7.67
C TYR A 89 -13.67 3.74 9.04
N GLU A 90 -14.98 3.63 9.22
CA GLU A 90 -15.59 3.17 10.46
C GLU A 90 -15.95 1.69 10.37
N CYS A 91 -15.79 0.97 11.48
CA CYS A 91 -16.31 -0.38 11.63
C CYS A 91 -17.77 -0.32 12.05
N GLU A 92 -18.66 -0.72 11.15
CA GLU A 92 -20.12 -0.73 11.38
C GLU A 92 -20.54 -1.59 12.58
N GLU A 93 -19.78 -2.64 12.91
CA GLU A 93 -20.10 -3.53 14.03
C GLU A 93 -19.78 -2.94 15.41
N CYS A 94 -18.82 -2.01 15.52
CA CYS A 94 -18.37 -1.50 16.83
C CYS A 94 -18.07 0.01 16.90
N GLY A 95 -18.35 0.75 15.82
CA GLY A 95 -18.14 2.21 15.73
C GLY A 95 -16.68 2.66 15.73
N LYS A 96 -15.70 1.75 15.72
CA LYS A 96 -14.28 2.12 15.74
C LYS A 96 -13.82 2.66 14.39
N SER A 97 -13.18 3.81 14.39
CA SER A 97 -12.67 4.47 13.18
C SER A 97 -11.19 4.17 12.94
N PHE A 98 -10.82 4.02 11.66
CA PHE A 98 -9.47 3.63 11.21
C PHE A 98 -8.94 4.57 10.13
N ARG A 99 -7.62 4.76 10.13
CA ARG A 99 -6.91 5.67 9.23
C ARG A 99 -6.93 5.23 7.76
N ASP A 100 -7.05 3.93 7.51
CA ASP A 100 -7.15 3.34 6.18
C ASP A 100 -8.02 2.07 6.16
N ARG A 101 -8.48 1.73 4.96
CA ARG A 101 -9.31 0.56 4.69
C ARG A 101 -8.61 -0.75 5.05
N ALA A 102 -7.29 -0.85 4.84
CA ALA A 102 -6.54 -2.06 5.14
C ALA A 102 -6.55 -2.38 6.64
N THR A 103 -6.38 -1.35 7.48
CA THR A 103 -6.45 -1.49 8.93
C THR A 103 -7.87 -1.83 9.39
N LEU A 104 -8.91 -1.22 8.80
CA LEU A 104 -10.30 -1.59 9.06
C LEU A 104 -10.58 -3.06 8.69
N THR A 105 -10.19 -3.51 7.50
CA THR A 105 -10.38 -4.91 7.08
C THR A 105 -9.65 -5.88 7.99
N CYS A 106 -8.44 -5.53 8.43
CA CYS A 106 -7.71 -6.33 9.41
C CYS A 106 -8.43 -6.38 10.76
N HIS A 107 -9.02 -5.26 11.19
CA HIS A 107 -9.81 -5.19 12.42
C HIS A 107 -11.08 -6.04 12.35
N GLN A 108 -11.78 -6.03 11.21
CA GLN A 108 -13.01 -6.83 11.02
C GLN A 108 -12.79 -8.34 11.23
N ARG A 109 -11.56 -8.85 11.06
CA ARG A 109 -11.21 -10.24 11.38
C ARG A 109 -11.36 -10.59 12.86
N ILE A 110 -11.35 -9.60 13.74
CA ILE A 110 -11.57 -9.80 15.18
C ILE A 110 -13.02 -10.24 15.41
N HIS A 111 -13.97 -9.67 14.66
CA HIS A 111 -15.38 -9.99 14.78
C HIS A 111 -15.75 -11.29 14.07
N SER A 112 -15.23 -11.49 12.85
CA SER A 112 -15.49 -12.72 12.10
C SER A 112 -14.73 -13.95 12.63
N GLY A 113 -13.70 -13.74 13.46
CA GLY A 113 -12.80 -14.80 13.92
C GLY A 113 -11.87 -15.34 12.82
N GLU A 114 -11.81 -14.71 11.64
CA GLU A 114 -10.99 -15.16 10.53
C GLU A 114 -9.49 -15.18 10.89
N ARG A 115 -8.86 -16.34 10.68
CA ARG A 115 -7.43 -16.57 10.96
C ARG A 115 -6.73 -17.12 9.71
N PRO A 116 -6.49 -16.27 8.70
CA PRO A 116 -5.95 -16.72 7.41
C PRO A 116 -4.48 -17.15 7.51
N PHE A 117 -3.75 -16.71 8.55
CA PHE A 117 -2.34 -17.03 8.72
C PHE A 117 -2.15 -18.19 9.68
N LYS A 118 -1.78 -19.37 9.17
CA LYS A 118 -1.56 -20.56 10.00
C LYS A 118 -0.07 -20.88 10.13
N CYS A 119 0.34 -21.30 11.32
CA CYS A 119 1.68 -21.81 11.55
C CYS A 119 1.82 -23.21 10.94
N GLY A 120 2.82 -23.40 10.07
CA GLY A 120 3.07 -24.70 9.45
C GLY A 120 3.55 -25.78 10.43
N GLN A 121 4.18 -25.40 11.55
CA GLN A 121 4.70 -26.35 12.54
C GLN A 121 3.64 -26.84 13.51
N CYS A 122 2.79 -25.96 14.05
CA CYS A 122 1.81 -26.31 15.08
C CYS A 122 0.34 -26.10 14.69
N GLY A 123 0.07 -25.63 13.46
CA GLY A 123 -1.29 -25.39 12.96
C GLY A 123 -2.01 -24.16 13.53
N LYS A 124 -1.43 -23.47 14.52
CA LYS A 124 -2.07 -22.33 15.18
C LYS A 124 -2.35 -21.17 14.21
N GLY A 125 -3.60 -20.69 14.20
CA GLY A 125 -4.07 -19.63 13.31
C GLY A 125 -4.03 -18.23 13.93
N TYR A 126 -3.74 -17.23 13.11
CA TYR A 126 -3.61 -15.81 13.46
C TYR A 126 -4.39 -14.92 12.48
N SER A 127 -4.99 -13.84 12.99
CA SER A 127 -5.70 -12.83 12.18
C SER A 127 -4.74 -11.89 11.42
N GLN A 128 -3.49 -11.81 11.88
CA GLN A 128 -2.44 -10.96 11.31
C GLN A 128 -1.15 -11.75 11.06
N LYS A 129 -0.46 -11.44 9.96
CA LYS A 129 0.81 -12.07 9.59
C LYS A 129 1.92 -11.75 10.60
N SER A 130 1.98 -10.53 11.12
CA SER A 130 2.95 -10.11 12.15
C SER A 130 2.89 -11.01 13.38
N ASN A 131 1.68 -11.32 13.85
CA ASN A 131 1.48 -12.20 15.01
C ASN A 131 1.95 -13.64 14.73
N LEU A 132 1.75 -14.14 13.50
CA LEU A 132 2.31 -15.42 13.08
C LEU A 132 3.85 -15.37 13.07
N THR A 133 4.46 -14.32 12.51
CA THR A 133 5.92 -14.17 12.49
C THR A 133 6.50 -14.15 13.90
N ILE A 134 5.91 -13.38 14.82
CA ILE A 134 6.33 -13.36 16.23
C ILE A 134 6.22 -14.74 16.86
N HIS A 135 5.10 -15.43 16.63
CA HIS A 135 4.92 -16.79 17.11
C HIS A 135 5.97 -17.75 16.58
N GLN A 136 6.33 -17.65 15.30
CA GLN A 136 7.34 -18.51 14.67
C GLN A 136 8.74 -18.29 15.22
N MET A 137 9.05 -17.08 15.71
CA MET A 137 10.35 -16.81 16.37
C MET A 137 10.47 -17.45 17.76
N LEU A 138 9.35 -17.91 18.34
CA LEU A 138 9.32 -18.55 19.67
C LEU A 138 9.32 -20.08 19.59
N HIS A 139 9.33 -20.65 18.39
CA HIS A 139 9.65 -22.07 18.18
C HIS A 139 11.16 -22.23 18.10
#